data_AF-A0A2U1Q788-F1
#
_entry.id   AF-A0A2U1Q788-F1
#
_cell.length_a   1.000
_cell.length_b   1.000
_cell.length_c   1.000
_cell.angle_alpha   90.00
_cell.angle_beta   90.00
_cell.angle_gamma   90.00
#
_symmetry.space_group_name_H-M   'P 1'
#
loop_
_entity.id
_entity.type
_entity.pdbx_description
1 polymer ?
#
loop_
_entity_poly.entity_id
_entity_poly.type
_entity_poly.pdbx_seq_one_letter_code
_entity_poly.pdbx_strand_id
1 'polypeptide(L)'
;MRIFHNKQYCIAHFCSTFNTINNLSHLTNTMNGHRISAVIFDLDGTLLNTELVTQEILKEFLARYGKVVDLEKEKKRFGMIHHESAIATVKDYDLPITPQQYSESIMPMYYEK
;
A
#
# COMPACT_ATOMS: atom_id res chain seq x y z
N MET A 1 -12.39 17.52 1.39
CA MET A 1 -11.38 17.26 2.45
C MET A 1 -12.03 16.48 3.61
N ARG A 2 -12.33 15.18 3.40
CA ARG A 2 -12.95 14.29 4.41
C ARG A 2 -12.39 12.87 4.26
N ILE A 3 -11.06 12.72 4.29
CA ILE A 3 -10.41 11.40 4.25
C ILE A 3 -9.38 11.23 5.39
N PHE A 4 -8.92 12.33 6.00
CA PHE A 4 -7.94 12.28 7.10
C PHE A 4 -8.48 11.83 8.47
N HIS A 5 -9.81 11.77 8.67
CA HIS A 5 -10.37 11.50 10.00
C HIS A 5 -10.28 10.04 10.44
N ASN A 6 -10.19 9.05 9.54
CA ASN A 6 -10.22 7.63 9.97
C ASN A 6 -8.81 7.04 10.23
N LYS A 7 -7.77 7.58 9.60
CA LYS A 7 -6.41 7.02 9.68
C LYS A 7 -5.62 7.49 10.92
N GLN A 8 -5.91 8.70 11.41
CA GLN A 8 -5.30 9.20 12.64
C GLN A 8 -5.68 8.34 13.86
N TYR A 9 -6.87 7.71 13.83
CA TYR A 9 -7.31 6.78 14.87
C TYR A 9 -6.51 5.48 14.90
N CYS A 10 -6.15 4.87 13.76
CA CYS A 10 -5.37 3.62 13.78
C CYS A 10 -3.99 3.81 14.40
N ILE A 11 -3.28 4.88 14.02
CA ILE A 11 -1.97 5.20 14.57
C ILE A 11 -2.10 5.61 16.04
N ALA A 12 -3.09 6.45 16.38
CA ALA A 12 -3.31 6.89 17.76
C ALA A 12 -3.69 5.71 18.69
N HIS A 13 -4.52 4.79 18.22
CA HIS A 13 -4.91 3.59 18.95
C HIS A 13 -3.73 2.63 19.13
N PHE A 14 -2.90 2.45 18.10
CA PHE A 14 -1.66 1.67 18.21
C PHE A 14 -0.66 2.33 19.18
N CYS A 15 -0.43 3.64 19.09
CA CYS A 15 0.42 4.39 20.01
C CYS A 15 -0.08 4.32 21.46
N SER A 16 -1.39 4.44 21.67
CA SER A 16 -2.00 4.30 22.99
C SER A 16 -1.79 2.89 23.54
N THR A 17 -1.97 1.86 22.71
CA THR A 17 -1.74 0.46 23.09
C THR A 17 -0.26 0.19 23.39
N PHE A 18 0.66 0.72 22.58
CA PHE A 18 2.10 0.60 22.78
C PHE A 18 2.57 1.29 24.07
N ASN A 19 2.04 2.49 24.36
CA ASN A 19 2.32 3.18 25.61
C ASN A 19 1.78 2.42 26.83
N THR A 20 0.58 1.82 26.72
CA THR A 20 0.02 0.98 27.78
C THR A 20 0.87 -0.26 28.03
N ILE A 21 1.34 -0.95 26.97
CA ILE A 21 2.22 -2.13 27.08
C ILE A 21 3.56 -1.77 27.74
N ASN A 22 4.18 -0.66 27.34
CA ASN A 22 5.43 -0.21 27.96
C ASN A 22 5.26 0.15 29.44
N ASN A 23 4.14 0.77 29.83
CA ASN A 23 3.88 1.08 31.23
C ASN A 23 3.55 -0.17 32.08
N LEU A 24 2.90 -1.18 31.50
CA LEU A 24 2.64 -2.48 32.15
C LEU A 24 3.92 -3.29 32.39
N SER A 25 4.91 -3.19 31.50
CA SER A 25 6.21 -3.87 31.66
C SER A 25 6.98 -3.45 32.91
N HIS A 26 6.67 -2.27 33.46
CA HIS A 26 7.29 -1.76 34.69
C HIS A 26 6.75 -2.43 35.97
N LEU A 27 5.59 -3.10 35.90
CA LEU A 27 4.92 -3.76 37.04
C LEU A 27 5.26 -5.25 37.18
N THR A 28 5.88 -5.87 36.17
CA THR A 28 6.22 -7.31 36.17
C THR A 28 7.72 -7.53 36.04
N ASN A 29 8.45 -7.31 37.14
CA ASN A 29 9.86 -7.67 37.28
C ASN A 29 10.02 -9.19 37.47
N THR A 30 9.67 -10.01 36.48
CA THR A 30 10.05 -11.44 36.41
C THR A 30 9.58 -12.10 35.11
N MET A 31 10.08 -11.64 33.96
CA MET A 31 10.40 -12.51 32.80
C MET A 31 11.48 -11.76 32.01
N ASN A 32 12.45 -12.47 31.42
CA ASN A 32 13.44 -11.91 30.49
C ASN A 32 12.76 -11.37 29.21
N GLY A 33 11.92 -10.34 29.37
CA GLY A 33 11.07 -9.78 28.32
C GLY A 33 11.85 -8.75 27.52
N HIS A 34 11.97 -8.97 26.21
CA HIS A 34 12.56 -7.99 25.32
C HIS A 34 11.72 -6.71 25.33
N ARG A 35 12.32 -5.61 25.82
CA ARG A 35 11.75 -4.26 25.73
C ARG A 35 11.76 -3.82 24.27
N ILE A 36 10.59 -3.51 23.73
CA ILE A 36 10.48 -2.98 22.37
C ILE A 36 10.98 -1.53 22.36
N SER A 37 12.09 -1.27 21.69
CA SER A 37 12.72 0.06 21.65
C SER A 37 12.28 0.90 20.45
N ALA A 38 11.76 0.27 19.38
CA ALA A 38 11.33 0.95 18.16
C ALA A 38 10.28 0.11 17.40
N VAL A 39 9.47 0.78 16.59
CA VAL A 39 8.50 0.17 15.66
C VAL A 39 8.69 0.83 14.29
N ILE A 40 8.74 0.00 13.24
CA ILE A 40 8.79 0.46 11.84
C ILE A 40 7.40 0.22 11.25
N PHE A 41 6.80 1.27 10.71
CA PHE A 41 5.53 1.18 9.99
C PHE A 41 5.81 1.16 8.49
N ASP A 42 5.11 0.28 7.79
CA ASP A 42 5.02 0.37 6.34
C ASP A 42 4.24 1.63 5.94
N LEU A 43 4.52 2.17 4.76
CA LEU A 43 3.91 3.42 4.30
C LEU A 43 2.63 3.15 3.52
N ASP A 44 2.72 2.32 2.49
CA ASP A 44 1.64 2.00 1.57
C ASP A 44 0.68 0.97 2.18
N GLY A 45 -0.63 1.16 2.02
CA GLY A 45 -1.66 0.31 2.61
C GLY A 45 -1.80 0.42 4.14
N THR A 46 -0.74 0.83 4.85
CA THR A 46 -0.74 1.03 6.31
C THR A 46 -1.02 2.49 6.67
N LEU A 47 -0.05 3.40 6.42
CA LEU A 47 -0.20 4.81 6.76
C LEU A 47 -1.02 5.56 5.70
N LEU A 48 -0.71 5.33 4.42
CA LEU A 48 -1.39 5.93 3.28
C LEU A 48 -2.33 4.91 2.61
N ASN A 49 -3.44 5.37 2.04
CA ASN A 49 -4.29 4.52 1.20
C ASN A 49 -3.98 4.80 -0.26
N THR A 50 -2.77 4.41 -0.68
CA THR A 50 -2.28 4.55 -2.05
C THR A 50 -2.91 3.53 -3.00
N GLU A 51 -3.46 2.44 -2.47
CA GLU A 51 -4.14 1.38 -3.22
C GLU A 51 -5.36 1.89 -4.00
N LEU A 52 -6.18 2.77 -3.39
CA LEU A 52 -7.34 3.35 -4.06
C LEU A 52 -6.95 4.17 -5.29
N VAL A 53 -5.93 5.03 -5.16
CA VAL A 53 -5.47 5.90 -6.26
C VAL A 53 -4.86 5.07 -7.38
N THR A 54 -4.01 4.11 -7.03
CA THR A 54 -3.41 3.17 -7.99
C THR A 54 -4.46 2.37 -8.75
N GLN A 55 -5.52 1.90 -8.06
CA GLN A 55 -6.60 1.16 -8.68
C GLN A 55 -7.42 2.03 -9.66
N GLU A 56 -7.71 3.29 -9.31
CA GLU A 56 -8.40 4.22 -10.21
C GLU A 56 -7.58 4.51 -11.47
N ILE A 57 -6.29 4.80 -11.32
CA ILE A 57 -5.38 5.07 -12.44
C ILE A 57 -5.28 3.84 -13.34
N LEU A 58 -5.11 2.65 -12.77
CA LEU A 58 -5.05 1.42 -13.55
C LEU A 58 -6.36 1.15 -14.28
N LYS A 59 -7.51 1.42 -13.65
CA LYS A 59 -8.83 1.29 -14.30
C LYS A 59 -8.95 2.20 -15.51
N GLU A 60 -8.57 3.46 -15.36
CA GLU A 60 -8.56 4.43 -16.46
C GLU A 60 -7.60 4.01 -17.58
N PHE A 61 -6.40 3.54 -17.21
CA PHE A 61 -5.39 3.04 -18.13
C PHE A 61 -5.93 1.86 -18.97
N LEU A 62 -6.48 0.84 -18.30
CA LEU A 62 -6.96 -0.40 -18.92
C LEU A 62 -8.22 -0.18 -19.77
N ALA A 63 -9.04 0.82 -19.44
CA ALA A 63 -10.19 1.19 -20.25
C ALA A 63 -9.79 1.57 -21.68
N ARG A 64 -8.59 2.14 -21.89
CA ARG A 64 -8.03 2.46 -23.22
C ARG A 64 -7.80 1.22 -24.10
N TYR A 65 -7.67 0.04 -23.47
CA TYR A 65 -7.48 -1.24 -24.13
C TYR A 65 -8.75 -2.13 -24.08
N GLY A 66 -9.88 -1.60 -23.60
CA GLY A 66 -11.11 -2.36 -23.41
C GLY A 66 -11.01 -3.45 -22.32
N LYS A 67 -10.08 -3.30 -21.38
CA LYS A 67 -9.84 -4.25 -20.27
C LYS A 67 -10.45 -3.72 -18.98
N VAL A 68 -10.78 -4.62 -18.06
CA VAL A 68 -11.34 -4.31 -16.73
C VAL A 68 -10.37 -4.81 -15.67
N VAL A 69 -10.18 -4.01 -14.61
CA VAL A 69 -9.32 -4.36 -13.48
C VAL A 69 -9.80 -5.64 -12.80
N ASP A 70 -8.88 -6.57 -12.58
CA ASP A 70 -9.06 -7.77 -11.78
C ASP A 70 -8.46 -7.55 -10.38
N LEU A 71 -9.34 -7.38 -9.39
CA LEU A 71 -8.94 -7.08 -8.02
C LEU A 71 -8.05 -8.16 -7.39
N GLU A 72 -8.22 -9.43 -7.78
CA GLU A 72 -7.44 -10.53 -7.22
C GLU A 72 -6.02 -10.57 -7.81
N LYS A 73 -5.85 -10.11 -9.06
CA LYS A 73 -4.52 -9.91 -9.65
C LYS A 73 -3.83 -8.69 -9.05
N GLU A 74 -4.56 -7.60 -8.80
CA GLU A 74 -3.97 -6.40 -8.16
C GLU A 74 -3.50 -6.65 -6.73
N LYS A 75 -4.27 -7.38 -5.92
CA LYS A 75 -3.84 -7.73 -4.55
C LYS A 75 -2.51 -8.47 -4.53
N LYS A 76 -2.24 -9.31 -5.53
CA LYS A 76 -0.97 -10.05 -5.65
C LYS A 76 0.21 -9.16 -6.05
N ARG A 77 -0.06 -7.95 -6.57
CA ARG A 77 0.96 -6.97 -6.96
C ARG A 77 1.39 -6.05 -5.83
N PHE A 78 0.70 -6.04 -4.68
CA PHE A 78 1.05 -5.16 -3.57
C PHE A 78 2.44 -5.47 -3.02
N GLY A 79 3.24 -4.42 -2.80
CA GLY A 79 4.62 -4.52 -2.34
C GLY A 79 5.63 -4.99 -3.40
N MET A 80 5.21 -5.28 -4.64
CA MET A 80 6.14 -5.63 -5.72
C MET A 80 6.95 -4.40 -6.17
N ILE A 81 8.17 -4.65 -6.60
CA ILE A 81 8.99 -3.61 -7.25
C ILE A 81 8.31 -3.21 -8.57
N HIS A 82 8.29 -1.91 -8.88
CA HIS A 82 7.58 -1.36 -10.05
C HIS A 82 7.84 -2.12 -11.36
N HIS A 83 9.10 -2.49 -11.62
CA HIS A 83 9.47 -3.23 -12.83
C HIS A 83 8.79 -4.61 -12.91
N GLU A 84 8.74 -5.36 -11.82
CA GLU A 84 8.09 -6.67 -11.77
C GLU A 84 6.56 -6.53 -11.92
N SER A 85 6.00 -5.51 -11.27
CA SER A 85 4.58 -5.16 -11.40
C SER A 85 4.22 -4.81 -12.86
N ALA A 86 5.05 -4.02 -13.55
CA ALA A 86 4.85 -3.68 -14.96
C ALA A 86 4.86 -4.91 -15.87
N ILE A 87 5.80 -5.84 -15.66
CA ILE A 87 5.86 -7.11 -16.39
C ILE A 87 4.59 -7.93 -16.14
N ALA A 88 4.20 -8.07 -14.87
CA ALA A 88 3.01 -8.80 -14.48
C ALA A 88 1.74 -8.18 -15.09
N THR A 89 1.59 -6.86 -15.09
CA THR A 89 0.41 -6.17 -15.62
C THR A 89 0.28 -6.37 -17.13
N VAL A 90 1.36 -6.19 -17.89
CA VAL A 90 1.35 -6.44 -19.34
C VAL A 90 0.92 -7.88 -19.65
N LYS A 91 1.45 -8.85 -18.91
CA LYS A 91 1.11 -10.26 -19.06
C LYS A 91 -0.33 -10.57 -18.64
N ASP A 92 -0.76 -10.08 -17.49
CA ASP A 92 -2.05 -10.43 -16.87
C ASP A 92 -3.27 -9.93 -17.65
N TYR A 93 -3.09 -8.84 -18.38
CA TYR A 93 -4.14 -8.22 -19.19
C TYR A 93 -3.92 -8.40 -20.70
N ASP A 94 -2.88 -9.13 -21.11
CA ASP A 94 -2.46 -9.35 -22.50
C ASP A 94 -2.36 -8.02 -23.28
N LEU A 95 -1.61 -7.07 -22.72
CA LEU A 95 -1.48 -5.74 -23.32
C LEU A 95 -0.54 -5.76 -24.53
N PRO A 96 -0.88 -5.07 -25.65
CA PRO A 96 -0.06 -5.03 -26.85
C PRO A 96 1.07 -3.97 -26.75
N ILE A 97 1.73 -3.88 -25.59
CA ILE A 97 2.83 -2.93 -25.32
C ILE A 97 3.89 -3.62 -24.45
N THR A 98 5.10 -3.07 -24.43
CA THR A 98 6.16 -3.56 -23.54
C THR A 98 5.97 -3.07 -22.10
N PRO A 99 6.55 -3.74 -21.08
CA PRO A 99 6.55 -3.26 -19.71
C PRO A 99 7.11 -1.84 -19.55
N GLN A 100 8.13 -1.49 -20.34
CA GLN A 100 8.69 -0.14 -20.35
C GLN A 100 7.68 0.88 -20.86
N GLN A 101 7.02 0.61 -21.99
CA GLN A 101 5.98 1.49 -22.54
C GLN A 101 4.80 1.63 -21.57
N TYR A 102 4.43 0.56 -20.85
CA TYR A 102 3.45 0.62 -19.78
C TYR A 102 3.88 1.61 -18.69
N SER A 103 5.09 1.49 -18.16
CA SER A 103 5.63 2.40 -17.14
C SER A 103 5.62 3.86 -17.61
N GLU A 104 6.10 4.11 -18.84
CA GLU A 104 6.15 5.46 -19.43
C GLU A 104 4.76 6.07 -19.64
N SER A 105 3.74 5.24 -19.90
CA SER A 105 2.38 5.72 -20.17
C SER A 105 1.50 5.81 -18.93
N ILE A 106 1.78 5.05 -17.86
CA ILE A 106 1.02 5.11 -16.61
C ILE A 106 1.60 6.12 -15.61
N MET A 107 2.93 6.34 -15.60
CA MET A 107 3.56 7.27 -14.65
C MET A 107 3.02 8.71 -14.70
N PRO A 108 2.77 9.31 -15.87
CA PRO A 108 2.18 10.66 -15.94
C PRO A 108 0.83 10.77 -15.23
N MET A 109 0.00 9.71 -15.27
CA MET A 109 -1.34 9.71 -14.68
C MET A 109 -1.33 9.85 -13.15
N TYR A 110 -0.23 9.47 -12.49
CA TYR A 110 -0.07 9.66 -11.05
C TYR A 110 0.11 11.13 -10.65
N TYR A 111 0.63 11.99 -11.55
CA TYR A 111 0.82 13.42 -11.28
C TYR A 111 -0.45 14.25 -11.55
N GLU A 112 -1.45 13.65 -12.18
CA GLU A 112 -2.72 14.29 -12.52
C GLU A 112 -3.79 14.11 -11.43
N LYS A 113 -3.54 13.23 -10.44
CA LYS A 113 -4.44 12.90 -9.33
C LYS A 113 -4.00 13.57 -8.03
#